data_AF-A0A975J6G4-F1
#
_entry.id   AF-A0A975J6G4-F1
#
_cell.length_a   1.000
_cell.length_b   1.000
_cell.length_c   1.000
_cell.angle_alpha   90.00
_cell.angle_beta   90.00
_cell.angle_gamma   90.00
#
_symmetry.space_group_name_H-M   'P 1'
#
loop_
_entity.id
_entity.type
_entity.pdbx_description
1 polymer ?
#
loop_
_entity_poly.entity_id
_entity_poly.type
_entity_poly.pdbx_seq_one_letter_code
_entity_poly.pdbx_strand_id
1 'polypeptide(L)' 'MENNRITVKCGVDTCNFYKNNYCYANSIEVNPQGTGKSKTSDETQCTTFIPGK' A
#
# COMPACT_ATOMS: atom_id res chain seq x y z
N MET A 1 24.88 -8.65 2.21
CA MET A 1 23.84 -7.96 3.00
C MET A 1 22.52 -8.41 2.46
N GLU A 2 21.80 -9.27 3.18
CA GLU A 2 20.51 -9.80 2.71
C GLU A 2 19.45 -8.74 2.95
N ASN A 3 19.05 -8.06 1.87
CA ASN A 3 17.95 -7.11 1.92
C ASN A 3 16.68 -7.90 2.21
N ASN A 4 16.23 -7.87 3.45
CA ASN A 4 14.93 -8.39 3.88
C ASN A 4 13.84 -7.66 3.09
N ARG A 5 13.48 -8.20 1.92
CA ARG A 5 12.44 -7.64 1.05
C ARG A 5 11.10 -7.93 1.73
N ILE A 6 10.63 -6.96 2.50
CA ILE A 6 9.30 -7.01 3.11
C ILE A 6 8.30 -7.23 1.99
N THR A 7 7.66 -8.40 2.00
CA THR A 7 6.66 -8.76 1.01
C THR A 7 5.32 -8.26 1.52
N VAL A 8 4.77 -7.21 0.90
CA VAL A 8 3.54 -6.57 1.37
C VAL A 8 2.36 -7.13 0.59
N LYS A 9 1.44 -7.80 1.29
CA LYS A 9 0.19 -8.25 0.71
C LYS A 9 -0.66 -7.04 0.32
N CYS A 10 -1.14 -7.01 -0.91
CA CYS A 10 -1.96 -5.92 -1.44
C CYS A 10 -3.20 -6.52 -2.10
N GLY A 11 -4.36 -6.24 -1.51
CA GLY A 11 -5.66 -6.64 -2.08
C GLY A 11 -6.26 -5.61 -3.04
N VAL A 12 -5.56 -4.49 -3.27
CA VAL A 12 -6.02 -3.41 -4.13
C VAL A 12 -5.45 -3.66 -5.53
N ASP A 13 -6.24 -4.31 -6.38
CA ASP A 13 -5.89 -4.64 -7.77
C ASP A 13 -5.63 -3.41 -8.67
N THR A 14 -6.17 -2.26 -8.27
CA THR A 14 -5.92 -0.94 -8.88
C THR A 14 -4.62 -0.27 -8.42
N CYS A 15 -3.85 -0.87 -7.50
CA CYS A 15 -2.54 -0.35 -7.11
C CYS A 15 -1.53 -0.44 -8.27
N ASN A 16 -0.73 0.61 -8.49
CA ASN A 16 0.24 0.66 -9.59
C ASN A 16 1.30 -0.46 -9.54
N PHE A 17 1.59 -0.93 -8.33
CA PHE A 17 2.58 -1.98 -8.07
C PHE A 17 1.92 -3.32 -7.71
N TYR A 18 0.61 -3.45 -7.93
CA TYR A 18 -0.11 -4.71 -7.70
C TYR A 18 0.36 -5.79 -8.67
N LYS A 19 0.68 -6.96 -8.12
CA LYS A 19 0.87 -8.19 -8.90
C LYS A 19 0.59 -9.41 -8.02
N ASN A 20 -0.31 -10.30 -8.45
CA ASN A 20 -0.62 -11.55 -7.75
C ASN A 20 -0.93 -11.39 -6.24
N ASN A 21 -1.74 -10.39 -5.85
CA ASN A 21 -2.06 -10.07 -4.44
C ASN A 21 -0.91 -9.53 -3.57
N TYR A 22 0.15 -9.03 -4.20
CA TYR A 22 1.27 -8.39 -3.52
C TYR A 22 1.60 -7.04 -4.15
N CYS A 23 2.13 -6.12 -3.34
CA CYS A 23 2.71 -4.86 -3.77
C CYS A 23 4.21 -5.03 -4.00
N TYR A 24 4.70 -4.59 -5.17
CA TYR A 24 6.11 -4.64 -5.56
C TYR A 24 6.77 -3.25 -5.56
N ALA A 25 6.18 -2.27 -4.86
CA ALA A 25 6.79 -0.96 -4.71
C ALA A 25 8.10 -1.09 -3.92
N ASN A 26 9.14 -0.34 -4.33
CA ASN A 26 10.41 -0.28 -3.59
C ASN A 26 10.24 0.33 -2.18
N SER A 27 9.24 1.18 -2.02
CA SER A 27 8.85 1.81 -0.76
C SER A 27 7.33 1.99 -0.73
N ILE A 28 6.71 1.79 0.42
CA ILE A 28 5.28 2.00 0.63
C ILE A 28 5.12 3.04 1.73
N GLU A 29 4.33 4.08 1.44
CA GLU A 29 3.90 5.07 2.41
C GLU A 29 2.38 4.93 2.60
N VAL A 30 1.99 4.71 3.85
CA VAL A 30 0.59 4.55 4.25
C VAL A 30 0.26 5.67 5.21
N ASN A 31 -0.60 6.58 4.77
CA ASN A 31 -1.03 7.71 5.58
C ASN A 31 -2.45 7.49 6.10
N PRO A 32 -2.79 8.01 7.27
CA PRO A 32 -4.18 8.00 7.71
C PRO A 32 -5.04 8.92 6.85
N GLN A 33 -6.28 8.50 6.61
CA GLN A 33 -7.30 9.35 6.03
C GLN A 33 -7.78 10.35 7.10
N GLY A 34 -7.31 11.59 7.02
CA GLY A 34 -7.70 12.68 7.94
C GLY A 34 -6.65 13.02 9.01
N THR A 35 -7.07 13.68 10.10
CA THR A 35 -6.17 14.32 11.09
C THR A 35 -5.78 13.43 12.27
N GLY A 36 -5.91 12.10 12.15
CA GLY A 36 -5.75 11.17 13.27
C GLY A 36 -4.95 9.91 12.93
N LYS A 37 -4.81 9.00 13.90
CA LYS A 37 -4.29 7.64 13.64
C LYS A 37 -5.42 6.77 13.11
N SER A 38 -5.18 6.05 12.02
CA SER A 38 -6.11 5.04 11.50
C SER A 38 -6.24 3.89 12.49
N LYS A 39 -7.47 3.48 12.76
CA LYS A 39 -7.84 2.32 13.58
C LYS A 39 -8.23 1.13 12.71
N THR A 40 -8.63 1.37 11.47
CA THR A 40 -8.98 0.33 10.48
C THR A 40 -8.14 0.47 9.21
N SER A 41 -8.05 -0.59 8.42
CA SER A 41 -7.40 -0.56 7.11
C SER A 41 -8.06 0.44 6.15
N ASP A 42 -9.38 0.61 6.27
CA ASP A 42 -10.17 1.44 5.38
C ASP A 42 -9.92 2.93 5.63
N GLU A 43 -9.46 3.27 6.84
CA GLU A 43 -9.01 4.61 7.22
C GLU A 43 -7.56 4.88 6.79
N THR A 44 -6.94 4.00 5.99
CA THR A 44 -5.58 4.20 5.47
C THR A 44 -5.62 4.56 3.98
N GLN A 45 -4.84 5.55 3.59
CA GLN A 45 -4.61 5.93 2.21
C GLN A 45 -3.19 5.54 1.84
N CYS A 46 -3.08 4.56 0.95
CA CYS A 46 -1.83 4.25 0.29
C CYS A 46 -1.56 5.33 -0.75
N THR A 47 -0.47 6.09 -0.63
CA THR A 47 -0.14 7.16 -1.59
C THR A 47 0.31 6.60 -2.95
N THR A 48 0.60 5.29 -3.02
CA THR A 48 0.86 4.58 -4.28
C THR A 48 -0.44 4.18 -5.02
N PHE A 49 -1.61 4.57 -4.50
CA PHE A 49 -2.91 4.34 -5.13
C PHE A 49 -3.13 5.26 -6.36
N ILE A 50 -3.54 4.61 -7.44
CA ILE A 50 -4.04 5.05 -8.76
C ILE A 50 -5.54 5.40 -8.89
N PRO A 51 -6.08 6.61 -8.65
CA PRO A 51 -7.50 6.84 -8.98
C PRO A 51 -7.72 6.75 -10.49
N GLY A 52 -8.58 5.84 -10.95
CA GLY A 52 -9.05 5.81 -12.34
C GLY A 52 -8.25 4.94 -13.31
N LYS A 53 -7.64 3.85 -12.85
CA LYS A 53 -7.42 2.68 -13.71
C LYS A 53 -8.67 1.81 -13.74
#